data_AF-X0TN56-F1
#
_entry.id   AF-X0TN56-F1
#
_cell.length_a   1.000
_cell.length_b   1.000
_cell.length_c   1.000
_cell.angle_alpha   90.00
_cell.angle_beta   90.00
_cell.angle_gamma   90.00
#
_symmetry.space_group_name_H-M   'P 1'
#
loop_
_entity.id
_entity.type
_entity.pdbx_description
1 polymer ?
#
loop_
_entity_poly.entity_id
_entity_poly.type
_entity_poly.pdbx_seq_one_letter_code
_entity_poly.pdbx_strand_id
1 'polypeptide(L)'
;TKRTYVKMKEGIFCGGNIIFFKPEVFFKKKKLIKELFDNRKATWKYVKILGLKFILKFLFKTLTLDEIEKRLTDILGYNSIAAMISYPEIMIDLDKLSDLKLIRKCLER
;
A
#
# COMPACT_ATOMS: atom_id res chain seq x y z
N THR A 1 0.60 -16.79 -8.66
CA THR A 1 0.15 -15.39 -8.81
C THR A 1 1.33 -14.48 -9.15
N LYS A 2 1.12 -13.37 -9.87
CA LYS A 2 2.15 -12.33 -10.12
C LYS A 2 1.75 -11.09 -9.34
N ARG A 3 2.62 -10.63 -8.44
CA ARG A 3 2.39 -9.49 -7.55
C ARG A 3 3.37 -8.36 -7.82
N THR A 4 2.97 -7.14 -7.46
CA THR A 4 3.82 -5.95 -7.56
C THR A 4 4.57 -5.77 -6.25
N TYR A 5 5.87 -6.05 -6.30
CA TYR A 5 6.75 -5.87 -5.15
C TYR A 5 7.49 -4.54 -5.24
N VAL A 6 7.69 -3.91 -4.08
CA VAL A 6 8.46 -2.68 -3.92
C VAL A 6 9.74 -3.00 -3.17
N LYS A 7 10.88 -2.59 -3.72
CA LYS A 7 12.19 -2.67 -3.04
C LYS A 7 12.42 -1.40 -2.25
N MET A 8 12.66 -1.58 -0.96
CA MET A 8 12.94 -0.53 0.02
C MET A 8 14.26 -0.84 0.72
N LYS A 9 14.73 0.06 1.58
CA LYS A 9 16.01 -0.11 2.28
C LYS A 9 16.02 -1.35 3.18
N GLU A 10 14.89 -1.65 3.81
CA GLU A 10 14.72 -2.75 4.77
C GLU A 10 14.46 -4.09 4.10
N GLY A 11 14.04 -4.11 2.83
CA GLY A 11 13.67 -5.34 2.16
C GLY A 11 12.78 -5.17 0.94
N ILE A 12 12.08 -6.24 0.60
CA ILE A 12 11.14 -6.28 -0.52
C ILE A 12 9.76 -6.58 0.04
N PHE A 13 8.80 -5.71 -0.28
CA PHE A 13 7.46 -5.74 0.29
C PHE A 13 6.40 -5.81 -0.80
N CYS A 14 5.26 -6.42 -0.49
CA CYS A 14 4.04 -6.35 -1.28
C CYS A 14 2.93 -5.79 -0.39
N GLY A 15 2.09 -4.91 -0.95
CA GLY A 15 0.88 -4.49 -0.26
C GLY A 15 -0.10 -5.65 -0.12
N GLY A 16 -0.77 -5.73 1.02
CA GLY A 16 -1.94 -6.60 1.23
C GLY A 16 -3.24 -5.91 0.82
N ASN A 17 -4.35 -6.62 0.99
CA ASN A 17 -5.69 -6.15 0.65
C ASN A 17 -6.50 -5.63 1.85
N ILE A 18 -5.85 -5.40 3.00
CA ILE A 18 -6.50 -4.97 4.25
C ILE A 18 -5.94 -3.63 4.70
N ILE A 19 -6.82 -2.73 5.09
CA ILE A 19 -6.48 -1.46 5.74
C ILE A 19 -7.33 -1.31 7.00
N PHE A 20 -6.70 -0.86 8.09
CA PHE A 20 -7.37 -0.52 9.33
C PHE A 20 -7.25 0.98 9.58
N PHE A 21 -8.36 1.64 9.88
CA PHE A 21 -8.36 3.04 10.29
C PHE A 21 -9.50 3.31 11.26
N LYS A 22 -9.31 4.28 12.17
CA LYS A 22 -10.41 4.76 13.01
C LYS A 22 -11.46 5.44 12.11
N PRO A 23 -12.77 5.23 12.32
CA PRO A 23 -13.81 5.86 11.50
C PRO A 23 -13.65 7.39 11.36
N GLU A 24 -13.19 8.06 12.41
CA GLU A 24 -12.91 9.51 12.40
C GLU A 24 -11.90 9.94 11.33
N VAL A 25 -10.90 9.11 11.01
CA VAL A 25 -9.93 9.40 9.95
C VAL A 25 -10.67 9.50 8.62
N PHE A 26 -11.57 8.56 8.34
CA PHE A 26 -12.36 8.55 7.12
C PHE A 26 -13.25 9.79 7.02
N PHE A 27 -13.99 10.12 8.09
CA PHE A 27 -14.90 11.27 8.04
C PHE A 27 -14.16 12.61 7.94
N LYS A 28 -13.07 12.82 8.72
CA LYS A 28 -12.30 14.07 8.68
C LYS A 28 -11.46 14.23 7.41
N LYS A 29 -11.05 13.13 6.77
CA LYS A 29 -10.22 13.13 5.54
C LYS A 29 -10.97 12.65 4.31
N LYS A 30 -12.30 12.60 4.34
CA LYS A 30 -13.16 12.05 3.26
C LYS A 30 -12.85 12.65 1.89
N LYS A 31 -12.68 13.98 1.82
CA LYS A 31 -12.36 14.68 0.56
C LYS A 31 -11.03 14.21 -0.04
N LEU A 32 -9.98 14.14 0.79
CA LEU A 32 -8.66 13.67 0.39
C LEU A 32 -8.69 12.19 -0.03
N ILE A 33 -9.32 11.33 0.77
CA ILE A 33 -9.42 9.89 0.48
C ILE A 33 -10.17 9.67 -0.84
N LYS A 34 -11.29 10.39 -1.04
CA LYS A 34 -12.05 10.35 -2.28
C LYS A 34 -11.22 10.81 -3.46
N GLU A 35 -10.51 11.94 -3.33
CA GLU A 35 -9.63 12.45 -4.38
C GLU A 35 -8.54 11.44 -4.75
N LEU A 36 -7.88 10.83 -3.77
CA LEU A 36 -6.88 9.79 -4.00
C LEU A 36 -7.47 8.58 -4.74
N PHE A 37 -8.63 8.10 -4.30
CA PHE A 37 -9.29 6.93 -4.86
C PHE A 37 -9.76 7.16 -6.31
N ASP A 38 -10.41 8.29 -6.56
CA ASP A 38 -10.88 8.68 -7.89
C ASP A 38 -9.70 8.86 -8.86
N ASN A 39 -8.56 9.30 -8.33
CA ASN A 39 -7.34 9.52 -9.11
C ASN A 39 -6.32 8.39 -9.02
N ARG A 40 -6.67 7.19 -8.54
CA ARG A 40 -5.73 6.08 -8.31
C ARG A 40 -4.89 5.64 -9.50
N LYS A 41 -5.28 6.01 -10.73
CA LYS A 41 -4.54 5.75 -11.97
C LYS A 41 -3.70 6.94 -12.45
N ALA A 42 -3.82 8.11 -11.82
CA ALA A 42 -3.15 9.35 -12.20
C ALA A 42 -1.86 9.55 -11.37
N THR A 43 -0.79 8.86 -11.75
CA THR A 43 0.49 8.83 -11.02
C THR A 43 1.06 10.21 -10.68
N TRP A 44 0.89 11.21 -11.55
CA TRP A 44 1.37 12.57 -11.31
C TRP A 44 0.70 13.26 -10.11
N LYS A 45 -0.56 12.93 -9.80
CA LYS A 45 -1.26 13.48 -8.63
C LYS A 45 -0.65 12.92 -7.34
N TYR A 46 -0.30 11.65 -7.35
CA TYR A 46 0.41 11.01 -6.24
C TYR A 46 1.80 11.59 -6.03
N VAL A 47 2.54 11.92 -7.10
CA VAL A 47 3.83 12.62 -7.00
C VAL A 47 3.69 13.97 -6.30
N LYS A 48 2.66 14.76 -6.65
CA LYS A 48 2.39 16.06 -6.00
C LYS A 48 2.05 15.90 -4.51
N ILE A 49 1.26 14.89 -4.16
CA ILE A 49 0.84 14.62 -2.79
C ILE A 49 1.99 14.06 -1.96
N LEU A 50 2.80 13.14 -2.49
CA LEU A 50 3.90 12.51 -1.76
C LEU A 50 5.15 13.39 -1.69
N GLY A 51 5.36 14.24 -2.70
CA GLY A 51 6.49 15.15 -2.80
C GLY A 51 7.70 14.55 -3.54
N LEU A 52 8.48 15.43 -4.20
CA LEU A 52 9.57 15.02 -5.09
C LEU A 52 10.65 14.20 -4.37
N LYS A 53 11.03 14.58 -3.14
CA LYS A 53 12.03 13.86 -2.33
C LYS A 53 11.64 12.39 -2.11
N PHE A 54 10.36 12.13 -1.81
CA PHE A 54 9.82 10.79 -1.60
C PHE A 54 9.95 9.94 -2.86
N ILE A 55 9.58 10.52 -4.00
CA ILE A 55 9.62 9.85 -5.30
C ILE A 55 11.05 9.56 -5.75
N LEU A 56 11.99 10.49 -5.55
CA LEU A 56 13.39 10.24 -5.84
C LEU A 56 13.92 9.07 -5.03
N LYS A 57 13.65 9.02 -3.72
CA LYS A 57 14.03 7.88 -2.87
C LYS A 57 13.41 6.57 -3.30
N PHE A 58 12.13 6.57 -3.71
CA PHE A 58 11.46 5.41 -4.26
C PHE A 58 12.15 4.91 -5.53
N LEU A 59 12.47 5.80 -6.48
CA LEU A 59 13.14 5.46 -7.73
C LEU A 59 14.55 4.90 -7.50
N PHE A 60 15.30 5.48 -6.55
CA PHE A 60 16.62 5.01 -6.16
C PHE A 60 16.59 3.82 -5.19
N LYS A 61 15.41 3.29 -4.83
CA LYS A 61 15.23 2.15 -3.91
C LYS A 61 15.85 2.39 -2.53
N THR A 62 15.93 3.65 -2.10
CA THR A 62 16.48 4.09 -0.81
C THR A 62 15.41 4.55 0.18
N LEU A 63 14.13 4.48 -0.22
CA LEU A 63 12.99 4.76 0.63
C LEU A 63 12.91 3.75 1.79
N THR A 64 12.63 4.25 3.00
CA THR A 64 12.44 3.44 4.21
C THR A 64 10.96 3.35 4.60
N LEU A 65 10.58 2.33 5.37
CA LEU A 65 9.22 2.19 5.90
C LEU A 65 8.88 3.37 6.81
N ASP A 66 9.80 3.76 7.70
CA ASP A 66 9.65 4.93 8.57
C ASP A 66 9.34 6.21 7.78
N GLU A 67 9.97 6.41 6.61
CA GLU A 67 9.67 7.57 5.75
C GLU A 67 8.26 7.50 5.13
N ILE A 68 7.77 6.30 4.82
CA ILE A 68 6.39 6.10 4.37
C ILE A 68 5.41 6.42 5.50
N GLU A 69 5.64 5.86 6.67
CA GLU A 69 4.79 6.02 7.86
C GLU A 69 4.72 7.50 8.28
N LYS A 70 5.86 8.17 8.35
CA LYS A 70 5.94 9.61 8.64
C LYS A 70 5.21 10.43 7.57
N ARG A 71 5.44 10.14 6.28
CA ARG A 71 4.79 10.89 5.20
C ARG A 71 3.27 10.73 5.22
N LEU A 72 2.77 9.51 5.46
CA LEU A 72 1.35 9.25 5.60
C LEU A 72 0.77 9.92 6.85
N THR A 73 1.51 9.89 7.96
CA THR A 73 1.14 10.58 9.20
C THR A 73 0.98 12.08 8.98
N ASP A 74 1.91 12.72 8.26
CA ASP A 74 1.83 14.15 7.93
C ASP A 74 0.61 14.48 7.05
N ILE A 75 0.30 13.63 6.06
CA ILE A 75 -0.82 13.83 5.13
C ILE A 75 -2.16 13.62 5.85
N LEU A 76 -2.28 12.54 6.61
CA LEU A 76 -3.52 12.14 7.27
C LEU A 76 -3.74 12.91 8.57
N GLY A 77 -2.69 13.37 9.24
CA GLY A 77 -2.77 13.97 10.58
C GLY A 77 -3.07 12.97 11.69
N TYR A 78 -2.81 11.68 11.42
CA TYR A 78 -3.00 10.57 12.35
C TYR A 78 -1.83 9.61 12.24
N ASN A 79 -1.41 9.03 13.36
CA ASN A 79 -0.37 8.01 13.36
C ASN A 79 -0.72 6.90 12.37
N SER A 80 0.16 6.69 11.39
CA SER A 80 -0.04 5.79 10.26
C SER A 80 1.15 4.86 10.15
N ILE A 81 0.91 3.55 10.31
CA ILE A 81 1.96 2.53 10.29
C ILE A 81 1.70 1.48 9.22
N ALA A 82 2.77 0.84 8.74
CA ALA A 82 2.70 -0.36 7.94
C ALA A 82 2.65 -1.59 8.86
N ALA A 83 1.62 -2.42 8.72
CA ALA A 83 1.56 -3.69 9.42
C ALA A 83 2.36 -4.75 8.66
N MET A 84 3.46 -5.21 9.26
CA MET A 84 4.27 -6.30 8.72
C MET A 84 3.61 -7.64 9.02
N ILE A 85 3.17 -8.35 7.97
CA ILE A 85 2.42 -9.60 8.09
C ILE A 85 3.12 -10.71 7.31
N SER A 86 3.40 -11.83 7.99
CA SER A 86 4.07 -13.01 7.41
C SER A 86 3.10 -14.01 6.74
N TYR A 87 1.82 -13.67 6.67
CA TYR A 87 0.74 -14.47 6.09
C TYR A 87 0.45 -14.03 4.65
N PRO A 88 1.01 -14.68 3.62
CA PRO A 88 0.90 -14.24 2.23
C PRO A 88 -0.54 -14.32 1.67
N GLU A 89 -1.48 -14.93 2.35
CA GLU A 89 -2.90 -14.98 1.96
C GLU A 89 -3.56 -13.59 1.94
N ILE A 90 -3.16 -12.66 2.82
CA ILE A 90 -3.63 -11.25 2.77
C ILE A 90 -3.21 -10.55 1.47
N MET A 91 -2.14 -11.12 0.90
CA MET A 91 -1.60 -11.00 -0.42
C MET A 91 -2.57 -11.13 -1.57
N ILE A 92 -3.46 -12.11 -1.50
CA ILE A 92 -4.02 -12.83 -2.66
C ILE A 92 -5.48 -12.42 -2.88
N ASP A 93 -5.82 -12.08 -4.11
CA ASP A 93 -7.17 -11.90 -4.62
C ASP A 93 -7.46 -12.93 -5.72
N LEU A 94 -8.75 -13.13 -6.02
CA LEU A 94 -9.20 -14.02 -7.07
C LEU A 94 -9.43 -13.24 -8.37
N ASP A 95 -8.33 -12.88 -9.04
CA ASP A 95 -8.38 -12.13 -10.31
C ASP A 95 -8.13 -13.02 -11.54
N LYS A 96 -7.38 -14.12 -11.39
CA LYS A 96 -6.96 -14.99 -12.50
C LYS A 96 -7.20 -16.47 -12.17
N LEU A 97 -7.31 -17.29 -13.22
CA LEU A 97 -7.37 -18.75 -13.06
C LEU A 97 -6.16 -19.33 -12.31
N SER A 98 -4.99 -18.71 -12.41
CA SER A 98 -3.81 -19.13 -11.65
C SER A 98 -3.92 -18.84 -10.14
N ASP A 99 -4.72 -17.84 -9.75
CA ASP A 99 -5.02 -17.57 -8.35
C ASP A 99 -5.99 -18.63 -7.79
N LEU A 100 -7.04 -19.00 -8.56
CA LEU A 100 -7.94 -20.10 -8.20
C LEU A 100 -7.19 -21.42 -7.98
N LYS A 101 -6.28 -21.77 -8.90
CA LYS A 101 -5.44 -22.97 -8.78
C LYS A 101 -4.59 -22.96 -7.51
N LEU A 102 -4.03 -21.79 -7.15
CA LEU A 102 -3.25 -21.63 -5.93
C LEU A 102 -4.12 -21.79 -4.67
N ILE A 103 -5.28 -21.11 -4.63
CA ILE A 103 -6.21 -21.16 -3.50
C ILE A 103 -6.68 -22.59 -3.25
N ARG A 104 -7.11 -23.32 -4.29
CA ARG A 104 -7.52 -24.73 -4.17
C ARG A 104 -6.40 -25.60 -3.62
N LYS A 105 -5.18 -25.48 -4.15
CA LYS A 105 -4.02 -26.21 -3.64
C LYS A 105 -3.74 -25.97 -2.15
N CYS A 106 -4.02 -24.76 -1.65
CA CYS A 106 -3.84 -24.42 -0.24
C CYS A 106 -4.98 -24.93 0.66
N LEU A 107 -6.21 -25.00 0.15
CA LEU A 107 -7.41 -25.36 0.94
C LEU A 107 -7.82 -26.84 0.85
N GLU A 108 -7.52 -27.53 -0.26
CA GLU A 108 -7.86 -28.94 -0.51
C GLU A 108 -6.77 -29.90 -0.02
N ARG A 109 -5.94 -29.45 0.93
CA ARG A 109 -5.01 -30.30 1.68
C ARG A 109 -5.75 -31.02 2.80
#